data_AF-A0AAJ6KQE4-F1
#
_entry.id   AF-A0AAJ6KQE4-F1
#
_cell.length_a   1.000
_cell.length_b   1.000
_cell.length_c   1.000
_cell.angle_alpha   90.00
_cell.angle_beta   90.00
_cell.angle_gamma   90.00
#
_symmetry.space_group_name_H-M   'P 1'
#
loop_
_entity.id
_entity.type
_entity.pdbx_description
1 polymer ?
#
loop_
_entity_poly.entity_id
_entity_poly.type
_entity_poly.pdbx_seq_one_letter_code
_entity_poly.pdbx_strand_id
1 'polypeptide(L)'
;MAIIGSVVGVSLIDRPIFLLTSFFFSATLVFLIGLNIGRRFKPFIEMAEPIFTILGWKDVNSIDLRKITKEKKKPTDPPAMGDSYFRY
;
A
#
# COMPACT_ATOMS: atom_id res chain seq x y z
N MET A 1 22.76 34.71 -17.33
CA MET A 1 21.67 33.71 -17.45
C MET A 1 21.49 32.85 -16.19
N ALA A 2 22.55 32.28 -15.59
CA ALA A 2 22.43 31.45 -14.37
C ALA A 2 21.92 32.21 -13.12
N ILE A 3 22.39 33.44 -12.90
CA ILE A 3 22.02 34.26 -11.72
C ILE A 3 20.55 34.73 -11.78
N ILE A 4 20.04 34.99 -12.99
CA ILE A 4 18.63 35.38 -13.18
C ILE A 4 17.73 34.15 -12.91
N GLY A 5 18.14 32.95 -13.35
CA GLY A 5 17.43 31.71 -13.07
C GLY A 5 17.33 31.38 -11.57
N SER A 6 18.39 31.61 -10.79
CA SER A 6 18.34 31.39 -9.33
C SER A 6 17.45 32.39 -8.60
N VAL A 7 17.47 33.67 -9.01
CA VAL A 7 16.61 34.71 -8.40
C VAL A 7 15.13 34.51 -8.73
N VAL A 8 14.82 34.10 -9.97
CA VAL A 8 13.45 33.76 -10.38
C VAL A 8 12.97 32.47 -9.70
N GLY A 9 13.85 31.47 -9.54
CA GLY A 9 13.53 30.23 -8.83
C GLY A 9 13.17 30.44 -7.34
N VAL A 10 13.96 31.26 -6.62
CA VAL A 10 13.70 31.57 -5.20
C VAL A 10 12.40 32.37 -5.06
N SER A 11 12.19 33.39 -5.88
CA SER A 11 10.99 34.24 -5.83
C SER A 11 9.69 33.54 -6.25
N LEU A 12 9.77 32.46 -7.03
CA LEU A 12 8.64 31.58 -7.35
C LEU A 12 8.26 30.67 -6.17
N ILE A 13 9.26 30.15 -5.42
CA ILE A 13 9.06 29.27 -4.26
C ILE A 13 8.37 30.02 -3.11
N ASP A 14 8.64 31.31 -2.93
CA ASP A 14 8.06 32.14 -1.87
C ASP A 14 6.56 32.44 -2.07
N ARG A 15 5.97 32.07 -3.22
CA ARG A 15 4.55 32.29 -3.50
C ARG A 15 3.72 31.15 -2.88
N PRO A 16 2.76 31.44 -1.98
CA PRO A 16 1.97 30.39 -1.33
C PRO A 16 1.16 29.56 -2.34
N ILE A 17 0.75 30.17 -3.45
CA ILE A 17 0.04 29.49 -4.55
C ILE A 17 0.94 28.43 -5.21
N PHE A 18 2.22 28.71 -5.41
CA PHE A 18 3.15 27.77 -6.04
C PHE A 18 3.45 26.57 -5.14
N LEU A 19 3.58 26.79 -3.83
CA LEU A 19 3.75 25.72 -2.85
C LEU A 19 2.51 24.82 -2.78
N LEU A 20 1.30 25.41 -2.76
CA LEU A 20 0.04 24.68 -2.79
C LEU A 20 -0.08 23.82 -4.05
N THR A 21 0.17 24.38 -5.24
CA THR A 21 0.06 23.62 -6.49
C THR A 21 1.10 22.50 -6.57
N SER A 22 2.33 22.74 -6.13
CA SER A 22 3.38 21.72 -6.06
C SER A 22 3.02 20.57 -5.12
N PHE A 23 2.47 20.90 -3.94
CA PHE A 23 2.00 19.90 -2.98
C PHE A 23 0.86 19.04 -3.55
N PHE A 24 -0.17 19.67 -4.12
CA PHE A 24 -1.28 18.93 -4.73
C PHE A 24 -0.82 18.07 -5.91
N PHE A 25 0.09 18.59 -6.75
CA PHE A 25 0.65 17.83 -7.86
C PHE A 25 1.41 16.59 -7.38
N SER A 26 2.27 16.75 -6.36
CA SER A 26 2.99 15.64 -5.73
C SER A 26 2.03 14.62 -5.11
N ALA A 27 1.02 15.09 -4.37
CA ALA A 27 0.02 14.24 -3.75
C ALA A 27 -0.78 13.43 -4.79
N THR A 28 -1.22 14.08 -5.89
CA THR A 28 -1.90 13.39 -7.00
C THR A 28 -0.99 12.35 -7.64
N LEU A 29 0.28 12.66 -7.86
CA LEU A 29 1.23 11.72 -8.45
C LEU A 29 1.40 10.47 -7.56
N VAL A 30 1.67 10.66 -6.27
CA VAL A 30 1.80 9.56 -5.31
C VAL A 30 0.51 8.73 -5.22
N PHE A 31 -0.64 9.40 -5.20
CA PHE A 31 -1.94 8.74 -5.18
C PHE A 31 -2.17 7.87 -6.43
N LEU A 32 -1.87 8.39 -7.62
CA LEU A 32 -1.99 7.64 -8.87
C LEU A 32 -1.03 6.45 -8.91
N ILE A 33 0.21 6.62 -8.45
CA ILE A 33 1.17 5.52 -8.35
C ILE A 33 0.64 4.45 -7.38
N GLY A 34 0.16 4.87 -6.20
CA GLY A 34 -0.44 3.98 -5.21
C GLY A 34 -1.63 3.19 -5.74
N LEU A 35 -2.54 3.85 -6.46
CA LEU A 35 -3.67 3.18 -7.12
C LEU A 35 -3.22 2.17 -8.18
N ASN A 36 -2.22 2.52 -8.98
CA ASN A 36 -1.71 1.60 -10.01
C ASN A 36 -1.03 0.38 -9.39
N ILE A 37 -0.23 0.56 -8.34
CA ILE A 37 0.38 -0.55 -7.60
C ILE A 37 -0.70 -1.40 -6.94
N GLY A 38 -1.67 -0.79 -6.27
CA GLY A 38 -2.77 -1.49 -5.62
C GLY A 38 -3.59 -2.34 -6.59
N ARG A 39 -3.87 -1.83 -7.80
CA ARG A 39 -4.59 -2.57 -8.85
C ARG A 39 -3.86 -3.84 -9.30
N ARG A 40 -2.53 -3.91 -9.20
CA ARG A 40 -1.77 -5.14 -9.53
C ARG A 40 -2.13 -6.30 -8.61
N PHE A 41 -2.63 -6.03 -7.41
CA PHE A 41 -3.06 -7.06 -6.46
C PHE A 41 -4.51 -7.52 -6.67
N LYS A 42 -5.31 -6.80 -7.48
CA LYS A 42 -6.72 -7.11 -7.72
C LYS A 42 -6.98 -8.56 -8.19
N PRO A 43 -6.21 -9.12 -9.14
CA PRO A 43 -6.44 -10.51 -9.57
C PRO A 43 -6.21 -11.54 -8.46
N PHE A 44 -5.25 -11.29 -7.56
CA PHE A 44 -5.02 -12.16 -6.41
C PHE A 44 -6.16 -12.10 -5.40
N ILE A 45 -6.73 -10.92 -5.19
CA ILE A 45 -7.91 -10.73 -4.33
C ILE A 45 -9.11 -11.46 -4.93
N GLU A 46 -9.39 -11.25 -6.21
CA GLU A 46 -10.50 -11.89 -6.94
C GLU A 46 -10.38 -13.42 -6.97
N MET A 47 -9.15 -13.97 -6.93
CA MET A 47 -8.92 -15.40 -6.79
C MET A 47 -9.10 -15.89 -5.34
N ALA A 48 -8.60 -15.15 -4.36
CA ALA A 48 -8.61 -15.57 -2.96
C ALA A 48 -10.01 -15.51 -2.33
N GLU A 49 -10.79 -14.49 -2.68
CA GLU A 49 -12.13 -14.24 -2.13
C GLU A 49 -13.11 -15.43 -2.28
N PRO A 50 -13.29 -16.04 -3.47
CA PRO A 50 -14.15 -17.21 -3.61
C PRO A 50 -13.60 -18.44 -2.86
N ILE A 51 -12.27 -18.63 -2.80
CA ILE A 51 -11.67 -19.75 -2.08
C ILE A 51 -12.02 -19.67 -0.59
N PHE A 52 -11.80 -18.51 0.04
CA PHE A 52 -12.13 -18.33 1.45
C PHE A 52 -13.64 -18.38 1.72
N THR A 53 -14.45 -17.88 0.79
CA THR A 53 -15.92 -17.95 0.90
C THR A 53 -16.40 -19.40 0.87
N ILE A 54 -15.88 -20.23 -0.04
CA ILE A 54 -16.19 -21.67 -0.11
C ILE A 54 -15.73 -22.40 1.16
N LEU A 55 -14.60 -21.98 1.75
CA LEU A 55 -14.11 -22.48 3.03
C LEU A 55 -14.93 -22.00 4.24
N GLY A 56 -15.99 -21.21 4.03
CA GLY A 56 -16.93 -20.78 5.07
C GLY A 56 -16.48 -19.57 5.89
N TRP A 57 -15.48 -18.82 5.42
CA TRP A 57 -15.05 -17.60 6.10
C TRP A 57 -16.01 -16.45 5.83
N LYS A 58 -16.36 -15.70 6.89
CA LYS A 58 -17.15 -14.48 6.81
C LYS A 58 -16.22 -13.28 6.64
N ASP A 59 -16.68 -12.26 5.93
CA ASP A 59 -15.98 -10.98 5.78
C ASP A 59 -14.53 -11.12 5.26
N VAL A 60 -14.36 -11.89 4.18
CA VAL A 60 -13.05 -12.22 3.58
C VAL A 60 -12.23 -10.99 3.21
N ASN A 61 -12.87 -9.87 2.90
CA ASN A 61 -12.20 -8.61 2.59
C ASN A 61 -11.44 -7.98 3.78
N SER A 62 -11.76 -8.37 5.01
CA SER A 62 -11.25 -7.78 6.25
C SER A 62 -10.71 -8.82 7.23
N ILE A 63 -10.48 -10.03 6.73
CA ILE A 63 -9.97 -11.16 7.50
C ILE A 63 -8.49 -10.99 7.88
N ASP A 64 -8.18 -11.10 9.17
CA ASP A 64 -6.80 -11.20 9.66
C ASP A 64 -6.42 -12.66 9.91
N LEU A 65 -5.88 -13.30 8.89
CA LEU A 65 -5.42 -14.69 8.96
C LEU A 65 -4.35 -14.87 10.03
N ARG A 66 -3.45 -13.89 10.21
CA ARG A 66 -2.32 -14.03 11.14
C ARG A 66 -2.80 -14.03 12.58
N LYS A 67 -3.74 -13.14 12.91
CA LYS A 67 -4.37 -13.11 14.23
C LYS A 67 -5.09 -14.43 14.51
N ILE A 68 -5.93 -14.88 13.58
CA ILE A 68 -6.77 -16.08 13.77
C ILE A 68 -5.90 -17.35 13.85
N THR A 69 -4.84 -17.47 13.04
CA THR A 69 -3.90 -18.59 13.13
C THR A 69 -3.17 -18.61 14.47
N LYS A 70 -2.76 -17.45 15.01
CA LYS A 70 -2.12 -17.38 16.33
C LYS A 70 -3.07 -17.81 17.46
N GLU A 71 -4.32 -17.37 17.41
CA GLU A 71 -5.35 -17.74 18.38
C GLU A 71 -5.69 -19.24 18.34
N LYS A 72 -5.72 -19.83 17.14
CA LYS A 72 -6.06 -21.25 16.94
C LYS A 72 -4.86 -22.20 17.01
N LYS A 73 -3.64 -21.68 17.16
CA LYS A 73 -2.42 -22.48 17.16
C LYS A 73 -2.36 -23.41 18.36
N LYS A 74 -2.21 -24.71 18.11
CA LYS A 74 -1.94 -25.71 19.15
C LYS A 74 -0.44 -25.90 19.34
N PRO A 75 0.03 -26.31 20.54
CA PRO A 75 1.44 -26.60 20.79
C PRO A 75 2.03 -27.69 19.88
N THR A 76 1.18 -28.56 19.35
CA THR A 76 1.54 -29.65 18.44
C THR A 76 1.62 -29.23 16.97
N ASP A 77 1.13 -28.03 16.64
CA ASP A 77 1.09 -27.57 15.25
C ASP A 77 2.50 -27.17 14.79
N PRO A 78 2.87 -27.48 13.54
CA PRO A 78 4.15 -27.08 12.99
C PRO A 78 4.30 -25.55 12.98
N PRO A 79 5.54 -25.03 12.97
CA PRO A 79 5.79 -23.59 12.88
C PRO A 79 5.14 -23.00 11.62
N ALA A 80 4.76 -21.73 11.68
CA ALA A 80 4.10 -21.04 10.58
C ALA A 80 5.02 -21.04 9.34
N MET A 81 4.65 -21.83 8.33
CA MET A 81 5.45 -22.05 7.12
C MET A 81 5.81 -20.73 6.41
N GLY A 82 4.92 -19.75 6.42
CA GLY A 82 5.19 -18.43 5.85
C GLY A 82 6.36 -17.72 6.53
N ASP A 83 6.43 -17.75 7.87
CA ASP A 83 7.51 -17.11 8.64
C ASP A 83 8.84 -17.89 8.52
N SER A 84 8.80 -19.18 8.16
CA SER A 84 10.01 -19.96 7.89
C SER A 84 10.53 -19.82 6.45
N TYR A 85 9.63 -19.73 5.46
CA TYR A 85 10.02 -19.66 4.05
C TYR A 85 10.33 -18.25 3.56
N PHE A 86 9.64 -17.24 4.07
CA PHE A 86 9.79 -15.85 3.64
C PHE A 86 10.65 -15.04 4.61
N ARG A 87 11.76 -15.63 5.06
CA ARG A 87 12.79 -14.94 5.84
C ARG A 87 13.58 -14.03 4.90
N TYR A 88 13.17 -12.77 4.80
CA TYR A 88 13.96 -11.69 4.22
C TYR A 88 14.55 -10.84 5.34
#